data_AF-A0A7C1J7P1-F1
#
_entry.id   AF-A0A7C1J7P1-F1
#
_cell.length_a   1.000
_cell.length_b   1.000
_cell.length_c   1.000
_cell.angle_alpha   90.00
_cell.angle_beta   90.00
_cell.angle_gamma   90.00
#
_symmetry.space_group_name_H-M   'P 1'
#
loop_
_entity.id
_entity.type
_entity.pdbx_description
1 polymer ?
#
loop_
_entity_poly.entity_id
_entity_poly.type
_entity_poly.pdbx_seq_one_letter_code
_entity_poly.pdbx_strand_id
1 'polypeptide(L)'
;MRSLSSELLRASLLVLLALALLLPLGLWTRGRAVDEQVLRWINTGLANPALDLLATLGYILGSLWFVLILAAAVFLLGRRRLGISLFLANLSVALIVAGIKLLLNEPRPWEVLTGIRVVGQPLVGQGYPSSHAVVAFLTAYLLIRYYSPGWPLRVAVYGLATLVAWSRVYDGEHFPTDVLI
;
A
#
# COMPACT_ATOMS: atom_id res chain seq x y z
N MET A 1 33.61 -11.11 10.63
CA MET A 1 32.87 -10.95 9.36
C MET A 1 31.62 -11.82 9.42
N ARG A 2 30.42 -11.24 9.42
CA ARG A 2 29.17 -12.04 9.32
C ARG A 2 29.01 -12.49 7.87
N SER A 3 28.68 -13.75 7.63
CA SER A 3 28.46 -14.27 6.27
C SER A 3 27.18 -13.68 5.69
N LEU A 4 27.17 -13.41 4.38
CA LEU A 4 25.99 -12.91 3.66
C LEU A 4 24.74 -13.78 3.91
N SER A 5 24.92 -15.10 4.05
CA SER A 5 23.86 -16.05 4.37
C SER A 5 23.21 -15.80 5.73
N SER A 6 23.99 -15.40 6.74
CA SER A 6 23.49 -15.13 8.10
C SER A 6 22.66 -13.85 8.18
N GLU A 7 23.02 -12.82 7.40
CA GLU A 7 22.27 -11.57 7.32
C GLU A 7 20.96 -11.74 6.53
N LEU A 8 20.99 -12.51 5.43
CA LEU A 8 19.77 -12.86 4.68
C LEU A 8 18.80 -13.67 5.53
N LEU A 9 19.27 -14.69 6.24
CA LEU A 9 18.43 -15.49 7.14
C LEU A 9 17.77 -14.62 8.21
N ARG A 10 18.52 -13.71 8.83
CA ARG A 10 17.98 -12.78 9.84
C ARG A 10 16.94 -11.85 9.26
N ALA A 11 17.19 -11.26 8.09
CA ALA A 11 16.23 -10.39 7.42
C ALA A 11 14.93 -11.16 7.09
N SER A 12 15.04 -12.38 6.56
CA SER A 12 13.89 -13.24 6.29
C SER A 12 13.10 -13.57 7.55
N LEU A 13 13.78 -13.93 8.65
CA LEU A 13 13.12 -14.20 9.93
C LEU A 13 12.40 -12.98 10.49
N LEU A 14 12.99 -11.78 10.39
CA LEU A 14 12.35 -10.54 10.84
C LEU A 14 11.11 -10.21 10.01
N VAL A 15 11.16 -10.41 8.69
CA VAL A 15 9.99 -10.21 7.82
C VAL A 15 8.89 -11.22 8.17
N LEU A 16 9.24 -12.51 8.33
CA LEU A 16 8.27 -13.53 8.71
C LEU A 16 7.65 -13.25 10.08
N LEU A 17 8.44 -12.80 11.05
CA LEU A 17 7.96 -12.40 12.37
C LEU A 17 7.04 -11.18 12.27
N ALA A 18 7.40 -10.16 11.49
CA ALA A 18 6.55 -9.00 11.27
C ALA A 18 5.21 -9.40 10.64
N LEU A 19 5.21 -10.26 9.63
CA LEU A 19 3.98 -10.77 9.01
C LEU A 19 3.14 -11.59 10.01
N ALA A 20 3.78 -12.45 10.80
CA ALA A 20 3.11 -13.27 11.82
C ALA A 20 2.50 -12.46 12.96
N LEU A 21 2.97 -11.23 13.20
CA LEU A 21 2.44 -10.34 14.22
C LEU A 21 1.43 -9.35 13.65
N LEU A 22 1.76 -8.68 12.55
CA LEU A 22 0.98 -7.59 12.00
C LEU A 22 -0.27 -8.07 11.27
N LEU A 23 -0.21 -9.18 10.52
CA LEU A 23 -1.38 -9.67 9.79
C LEU A 23 -2.52 -10.11 10.73
N PRO A 24 -2.29 -10.95 11.76
CA PRO A 24 -3.35 -11.33 12.68
C PRO A 24 -3.83 -10.15 13.53
N LEU A 25 -2.93 -9.26 13.94
CA LEU A 25 -3.30 -8.04 14.66
C LEU A 25 -4.24 -7.17 13.82
N GLY A 26 -3.93 -7.00 12.54
CA GLY A 26 -4.80 -6.31 11.60
C GLY A 26 -6.16 -6.92 11.49
N LEU A 27 -6.24 -8.21 11.22
CA LEU A 27 -7.50 -8.94 11.16
C LEU A 27 -8.31 -8.79 12.47
N TRP A 28 -7.63 -8.78 13.62
CA TRP A 28 -8.27 -8.61 14.92
C TRP A 28 -8.84 -7.20 15.14
N THR A 29 -8.19 -6.16 14.62
CA THR A 29 -8.61 -4.76 14.79
C THR A 29 -9.50 -4.23 13.66
N ARG A 30 -9.48 -4.90 12.52
CA ARG A 30 -10.23 -4.55 11.30
C ARG A 30 -11.73 -4.52 11.56
N GLY A 31 -12.40 -3.50 11.03
CA GLY A 31 -13.86 -3.35 11.12
C GLY A 31 -14.37 -3.13 12.55
N ARG A 32 -13.50 -2.82 13.52
CA ARG A 32 -13.95 -2.38 14.84
C ARG A 32 -14.53 -0.97 14.76
N ALA A 33 -15.27 -0.59 15.80
CA ALA A 33 -15.94 0.71 15.89
C ALA A 33 -15.04 1.91 15.53
N VAL A 34 -13.77 1.91 15.95
CA VAL A 34 -12.82 2.99 15.60
C VAL A 34 -12.47 2.98 14.11
N ASP A 35 -12.21 1.80 13.54
CA ASP A 35 -11.86 1.60 12.14
C ASP A 35 -13.03 2.03 11.23
N GLU A 36 -14.26 1.67 11.62
CA GLU A 36 -15.48 2.10 10.93
C GLU A 36 -15.74 3.61 11.05
N GLN A 37 -15.54 4.20 12.24
CA GLN A 37 -15.75 5.63 12.45
C GLN A 37 -14.78 6.46 11.59
N VAL A 38 -13.50 6.07 11.58
CA VAL A 38 -12.48 6.72 10.76
C VAL A 38 -12.78 6.53 9.28
N LEU A 39 -13.17 5.32 8.85
CA LEU A 39 -13.60 5.05 7.49
C LEU A 39 -14.74 5.98 7.08
N ARG A 40 -15.83 6.04 7.86
CA ARG A 40 -17.01 6.86 7.53
C ARG A 40 -16.65 8.34 7.49
N TRP A 41 -15.86 8.82 8.44
CA TRP A 41 -15.39 10.21 8.43
C TRP A 41 -14.63 10.54 7.15
N ILE A 42 -13.72 9.68 6.70
CA ILE A 42 -12.93 9.89 5.48
C ILE A 42 -13.78 9.71 4.21
N ASN A 43 -14.52 8.61 4.10
CA ASN A 43 -15.21 8.20 2.88
C ASN A 43 -16.47 9.02 2.58
N THR A 44 -17.29 9.31 3.61
CA THR A 44 -18.54 10.07 3.45
C THR A 44 -18.44 11.47 4.03
N GLY A 45 -17.79 11.65 5.18
CA GLY A 45 -17.67 12.95 5.85
C GLY A 45 -16.85 13.98 5.07
N LEU A 46 -15.84 13.55 4.31
CA LEU A 46 -15.01 14.44 3.48
C LEU A 46 -15.45 14.47 1.99
N ALA A 47 -16.47 13.71 1.59
CA ALA A 47 -16.79 13.49 0.18
C ALA A 47 -17.04 14.80 -0.59
N ASN A 48 -16.21 15.08 -1.61
CA ASN A 48 -16.41 16.19 -2.54
C ASN A 48 -15.62 15.98 -3.85
N PRO A 49 -15.98 16.68 -4.95
CA PRO A 49 -15.35 16.46 -6.26
C PRO A 49 -13.83 16.70 -6.30
N ALA A 50 -13.31 17.65 -5.51
CA ALA A 50 -11.87 17.91 -5.50
C ALA A 50 -11.10 16.76 -4.82
N LEU A 51 -11.65 16.22 -3.74
CA LEU A 51 -11.08 15.04 -3.08
C LEU A 51 -11.29 13.75 -3.88
N ASP A 52 -12.35 13.63 -4.68
CA ASP A 52 -12.52 12.52 -5.63
C ASP A 52 -11.42 12.50 -6.70
N LEU A 53 -11.06 13.68 -7.22
CA LEU A 53 -9.93 13.81 -8.16
C LEU A 53 -8.61 13.44 -7.46
N LEU A 54 -8.39 13.95 -6.24
CA LEU A 54 -7.18 13.67 -5.49
C LEU A 54 -7.06 12.18 -5.13
N ALA A 55 -8.17 11.53 -4.80
CA ALA A 55 -8.21 10.11 -4.52
C ALA A 55 -7.94 9.27 -5.77
N THR A 56 -8.47 9.69 -6.92
CA THR A 56 -8.16 9.08 -8.23
C THR A 56 -6.66 9.15 -8.55
N LEU A 57 -6.00 10.29 -8.25
CA LEU A 57 -4.54 10.40 -8.39
C LEU A 57 -3.81 9.44 -7.45
N GLY A 58 -4.24 9.33 -6.19
CA GLY A 58 -3.71 8.35 -5.24
C GLY A 58 -3.84 6.91 -5.73
N TYR A 59 -5.01 6.54 -6.26
CA TYR A 59 -5.23 5.23 -6.89
C TYR A 59 -4.25 4.96 -8.02
N ILE A 60 -4.07 5.90 -8.95
CA ILE A 60 -3.15 5.75 -10.08
C ILE A 60 -1.70 5.57 -9.60
N LEU A 61 -1.24 6.45 -8.71
CA LEU A 61 0.14 6.45 -8.19
C LEU A 61 0.46 5.19 -7.36
N GLY A 62 -0.53 4.63 -6.68
CA GLY A 62 -0.40 3.38 -5.92
C GLY A 62 -0.50 2.11 -6.77
N SER A 63 -0.89 2.22 -8.04
CA SER A 63 -1.11 1.05 -8.88
C SER A 63 0.21 0.36 -9.25
N LEU A 64 0.18 -0.98 -9.31
CA LEU A 64 1.34 -1.75 -9.76
C LEU A 64 1.77 -1.32 -11.17
N TRP A 65 0.81 -1.08 -12.08
CA TRP A 65 1.08 -0.64 -13.44
C TRP A 65 1.87 0.66 -13.50
N PHE A 66 1.47 1.67 -12.72
CA PHE A 66 2.22 2.92 -12.64
C PHE A 66 3.65 2.69 -12.20
N VAL A 67 3.87 1.87 -11.16
CA VAL A 67 5.21 1.60 -10.64
C VAL A 67 6.06 0.78 -11.61
N LEU A 68 5.48 -0.15 -12.38
CA LEU A 68 6.20 -0.88 -13.41
C LEU A 68 6.61 0.02 -14.58
N ILE A 69 5.74 0.96 -14.99
CA ILE A 69 6.08 1.99 -15.98
C ILE A 69 7.20 2.90 -15.45
N LEU A 70 7.09 3.36 -14.20
CA LEU A 70 8.14 4.15 -13.55
C LEU A 70 9.47 3.39 -13.50
N ALA A 71 9.44 2.10 -13.14
CA ALA A 71 10.62 1.24 -13.10
C ALA A 71 11.31 1.15 -14.46
N ALA A 72 10.53 0.94 -15.53
CA ALA A 72 11.02 0.91 -16.91
C ALA A 72 11.62 2.28 -17.32
N ALA A 73 10.92 3.38 -17.05
CA ALA A 73 11.42 4.73 -17.35
C ALA A 73 12.75 5.01 -16.63
N VAL A 74 12.82 4.74 -15.32
CA VAL A 74 14.04 4.92 -14.53
C VAL A 74 15.19 4.06 -15.03
N PHE A 75 14.90 2.83 -15.49
CA PHE A 75 15.88 1.95 -16.11
C PHE A 75 16.43 2.53 -17.42
N LEU A 76 15.55 3.00 -18.31
CA LEU A 76 15.90 3.56 -19.62
C LEU A 76 16.66 4.88 -19.50
N LEU A 77 16.38 5.68 -18.46
CA LEU A 77 17.10 6.92 -18.12
C LEU A 77 18.49 6.67 -17.48
N GLY A 78 19.01 5.44 -17.55
CA GLY A 78 20.36 5.10 -17.11
C GLY A 78 20.50 4.71 -15.65
N ARG A 79 19.44 4.83 -14.82
CA ARG A 79 19.46 4.40 -13.41
C ARG A 79 19.05 2.94 -13.27
N ARG A 80 19.74 2.08 -14.02
CA ARG A 80 19.40 0.65 -14.20
C ARG A 80 19.21 -0.12 -12.90
N ARG A 81 20.08 0.06 -11.90
CA ARG A 81 19.97 -0.62 -10.60
C ARG A 81 18.68 -0.27 -9.86
N LEU A 82 18.31 1.02 -9.85
CA LEU A 82 17.07 1.46 -9.24
C LEU A 82 15.86 0.94 -10.00
N GLY A 83 15.86 1.04 -11.34
CA GLY A 83 14.78 0.51 -12.17
C GLY A 83 14.54 -0.98 -11.94
N ILE A 84 15.61 -1.79 -11.91
CA ILE A 84 15.53 -3.23 -11.59
C ILE A 84 14.99 -3.44 -10.17
N SER A 85 15.47 -2.70 -9.17
CA SER A 85 14.96 -2.83 -7.79
C SER A 85 13.50 -2.45 -7.67
N LEU A 86 13.05 -1.37 -8.31
CA LEU A 86 11.64 -0.97 -8.34
C LEU A 86 10.78 -2.08 -8.95
N PHE A 87 11.21 -2.64 -10.08
CA PHE A 87 10.50 -3.72 -10.76
C PHE A 87 10.41 -4.98 -9.89
N LEU A 88 11.56 -5.54 -9.49
CA LEU A 88 11.61 -6.83 -8.79
C LEU A 88 10.96 -6.75 -7.40
N ALA A 89 11.20 -5.66 -6.66
CA ALA A 89 10.65 -5.54 -5.31
C ALA A 89 9.11 -5.39 -5.34
N ASN A 90 8.58 -4.53 -6.22
CA ASN A 90 7.13 -4.34 -6.31
C ASN A 90 6.42 -5.54 -6.94
N LEU A 91 7.03 -6.22 -7.90
CA LEU A 91 6.48 -7.48 -8.41
C LEU A 91 6.43 -8.55 -7.32
N SER A 92 7.52 -8.70 -6.55
CA SER A 92 7.57 -9.66 -5.45
C SER A 92 6.52 -9.36 -4.38
N VAL A 93 6.38 -8.09 -3.97
CA VAL A 93 5.39 -7.72 -2.95
C VAL A 93 3.96 -7.89 -3.45
N ALA A 94 3.70 -7.60 -4.73
CA ALA A 94 2.39 -7.82 -5.33
C ALA A 94 1.99 -9.30 -5.32
N LEU A 95 2.93 -10.21 -5.62
CA LEU A 95 2.69 -11.65 -5.55
C LEU A 95 2.44 -12.13 -4.12
N ILE A 96 3.21 -11.62 -3.14
CA ILE A 96 3.00 -11.93 -1.72
C ILE A 96 1.61 -11.47 -1.26
N VAL A 97 1.25 -10.21 -1.55
CA VAL A 97 -0.06 -9.65 -1.18
C VAL A 97 -1.20 -10.39 -1.88
N ALA A 98 -1.03 -10.79 -3.15
CA ALA A 98 -2.01 -11.61 -3.85
C ALA A 98 -2.20 -12.98 -3.16
N GLY A 99 -1.11 -13.64 -2.76
CA GLY A 99 -1.17 -14.87 -1.99
C GLY A 99 -1.91 -14.71 -0.66
N ILE A 100 -1.59 -13.66 0.11
CA ILE A 100 -2.29 -13.34 1.37
C ILE A 100 -3.78 -13.10 1.12
N LYS A 101 -4.13 -12.32 0.10
CA LYS A 101 -5.52 -12.01 -0.27
C LYS A 101 -6.32 -13.26 -0.64
N LEU A 102 -5.72 -14.20 -1.36
CA LEU A 102 -6.35 -15.47 -1.72
C LEU A 102 -6.58 -16.36 -0.50
N LEU A 103 -5.66 -16.35 0.47
CA LEU A 103 -5.77 -17.14 1.69
C LEU A 103 -6.81 -16.59 2.66
N LEU A 104 -6.88 -15.26 2.80
CA LEU A 104 -7.75 -14.62 3.80
C LEU A 104 -9.14 -14.30 3.23
N ASN A 105 -9.22 -13.93 1.94
CA ASN A 105 -10.45 -13.57 1.23
C ASN A 105 -11.39 -12.62 2.00
N GLU A 106 -10.81 -11.66 2.70
CA GLU A 106 -11.54 -10.73 3.55
C GLU A 106 -12.46 -9.80 2.74
N PRO A 107 -13.71 -9.56 3.18
CA PRO A 107 -14.66 -8.69 2.49
C PRO A 107 -14.25 -7.23 2.64
N ARG A 108 -14.55 -6.38 1.65
CA ARG A 108 -14.29 -4.95 1.70
C ARG A 108 -15.33 -4.21 2.55
N PRO A 109 -15.05 -2.96 2.97
CA PRO A 109 -15.99 -2.24 3.83
C PRO A 109 -17.39 -2.08 3.24
N TRP A 110 -17.50 -1.78 1.94
CA TRP A 110 -18.79 -1.60 1.28
C TRP A 110 -19.61 -2.90 1.16
N GLU A 111 -18.97 -4.07 1.29
CA GLU A 111 -19.66 -5.37 1.26
C GLU A 111 -20.34 -5.68 2.61
N VAL A 112 -19.83 -5.14 3.72
CA VAL A 112 -20.29 -5.47 5.08
C VAL A 112 -20.90 -4.29 5.84
N LEU A 113 -20.69 -3.06 5.37
CA LEU A 113 -21.23 -1.85 5.99
C LEU A 113 -22.20 -1.13 5.05
N THR A 114 -23.31 -0.66 5.61
CA THR A 114 -24.27 0.18 4.87
C THR A 114 -23.77 1.62 4.74
N GLY A 115 -24.06 2.25 3.61
CA GLY A 115 -23.79 3.68 3.37
C GLY A 115 -22.34 4.03 3.12
N ILE A 116 -21.48 3.05 2.79
CA ILE A 116 -20.13 3.31 2.29
C ILE A 116 -20.21 3.61 0.79
N ARG A 117 -19.57 4.71 0.38
CA ARG A 117 -19.48 5.12 -1.02
C ARG A 117 -18.30 4.43 -1.67
N VAL A 118 -18.47 3.96 -2.91
CA VAL A 118 -17.36 3.48 -3.73
C VAL A 118 -17.06 4.50 -4.83
N VAL A 119 -15.78 4.89 -4.93
CA VAL A 119 -15.30 5.77 -6.00
C VAL A 119 -14.64 4.93 -7.08
N GLY A 120 -15.19 4.99 -8.30
CA GLY A 120 -14.75 4.16 -9.42
C GLY A 120 -15.50 2.83 -9.50
N GLN A 121 -14.83 1.77 -9.97
CA GLN A 121 -15.43 0.45 -10.12
C GLN A 121 -15.21 -0.40 -8.87
N PRO A 122 -16.28 -0.94 -8.25
CA PRO A 122 -16.15 -1.76 -7.05
C PRO A 122 -15.44 -3.08 -7.36
N LEU A 123 -14.47 -3.42 -6.52
CA LEU A 123 -13.83 -4.73 -6.52
C LEU A 123 -14.46 -5.61 -5.43
N VAL A 124 -14.71 -6.89 -5.71
CA VAL A 124 -15.33 -7.81 -4.73
C VAL A 124 -14.26 -8.63 -3.99
N GLY A 125 -14.39 -8.74 -2.68
CA GLY A 125 -13.50 -9.52 -1.82
C GLY A 125 -12.05 -9.03 -1.81
N GLN A 126 -11.17 -9.84 -1.21
CA GLN A 126 -9.72 -9.61 -1.16
C GLN A 126 -9.35 -8.20 -0.64
N GLY A 127 -10.06 -7.74 0.38
CA GLY A 127 -9.90 -6.40 0.96
C GLY A 127 -8.62 -6.21 1.77
N TYR A 128 -8.01 -7.29 2.28
CA TYR A 128 -6.89 -7.18 3.22
C TYR A 128 -5.64 -7.94 2.75
N PRO A 129 -4.42 -7.35 2.85
CA PRO A 129 -4.10 -5.94 3.09
C PRO A 129 -4.20 -5.08 1.82
N SER A 130 -3.95 -3.77 1.91
CA SER A 130 -4.00 -2.86 0.76
C SER A 130 -2.74 -2.97 -0.12
N SER A 131 -2.90 -3.48 -1.35
CA SER A 131 -1.80 -3.57 -2.31
C SER A 131 -1.25 -2.20 -2.73
N HIS A 132 -2.11 -1.19 -2.85
CA HIS A 132 -1.71 0.16 -3.28
C HIS A 132 -0.84 0.84 -2.21
N ALA A 133 -1.22 0.72 -0.93
CA ALA A 133 -0.43 1.27 0.17
C ALA A 133 0.95 0.62 0.22
N VAL A 134 1.01 -0.72 0.20
CA VAL A 134 2.27 -1.48 0.24
C VAL A 134 3.20 -1.10 -0.92
N VAL A 135 2.67 -1.04 -2.15
CA VAL A 135 3.43 -0.65 -3.34
C VAL A 135 3.95 0.80 -3.24
N ALA A 136 3.13 1.73 -2.76
CA ALA A 136 3.52 3.13 -2.63
C ALA A 136 4.61 3.34 -1.57
N PHE A 137 4.49 2.73 -0.39
CA PHE A 137 5.50 2.83 0.66
C PHE A 137 6.81 2.12 0.30
N LEU A 138 6.76 0.97 -0.37
CA LEU A 138 7.95 0.29 -0.88
C LEU A 138 8.67 1.13 -1.94
N THR A 139 7.91 1.72 -2.86
CA THR A 139 8.45 2.62 -3.88
C THR A 139 9.09 3.86 -3.25
N ALA A 140 8.42 4.49 -2.28
CA ALA A 140 8.96 5.61 -1.51
C ALA A 140 10.28 5.26 -0.81
N TYR A 141 10.32 4.10 -0.13
CA TYR A 141 11.54 3.61 0.51
C TYR A 141 12.69 3.41 -0.48
N LEU A 142 12.44 2.78 -1.63
CA LEU A 142 13.47 2.54 -2.65
C LEU A 142 14.00 3.85 -3.24
N LEU A 143 13.12 4.82 -3.54
CA LEU A 143 13.54 6.14 -4.01
C LEU A 143 14.44 6.82 -2.96
N ILE A 144 14.02 6.85 -1.70
CA ILE A 144 14.81 7.47 -0.63
C ILE A 144 16.14 6.75 -0.44
N ARG A 145 16.16 5.41 -0.50
CA ARG A 145 17.38 4.62 -0.33
C ARG A 145 18.41 4.88 -1.44
N TYR A 146 17.96 4.98 -2.69
CA TYR A 146 18.86 5.15 -3.84
C TYR A 146 19.30 6.59 -4.09
N TYR A 147 18.46 7.57 -3.76
CA TYR A 147 18.80 8.99 -3.96
C TYR A 147 19.35 9.65 -2.69
N SER A 148 19.08 9.09 -1.51
CA SER A 148 19.44 9.64 -0.20
C SER A 148 19.15 11.15 -0.06
N PRO A 149 17.94 11.62 -0.42
CA PRO A 149 17.69 13.05 -0.50
C PRO A 149 17.63 13.70 0.89
N GLY A 150 17.67 15.04 0.93
CA GLY A 150 17.47 15.81 2.16
C GLY A 150 16.08 15.60 2.79
N TRP A 151 15.94 15.98 4.06
CA TRP A 151 14.71 15.77 4.84
C TRP A 151 13.42 16.26 4.17
N PRO A 152 13.37 17.42 3.45
CA PRO A 152 12.10 17.89 2.87
C PRO A 152 11.57 16.94 1.81
N LEU A 153 12.45 16.41 0.96
CA LEU A 153 12.05 15.50 -0.11
C LEU A 153 11.66 14.12 0.44
N ARG A 154 12.26 13.68 1.56
CA ARG A 154 11.81 12.45 2.24
C ARG A 154 10.38 12.60 2.74
N VAL A 155 10.05 13.74 3.35
CA VAL A 155 8.70 14.06 3.82
C VAL A 155 7.74 14.11 2.63
N ALA A 156 8.10 14.74 1.52
CA ALA A 156 7.26 14.80 0.33
C ALA A 156 6.98 13.39 -0.25
N VAL A 157 8.01 12.55 -0.39
CA VAL A 157 7.88 11.21 -0.96
C VAL A 157 7.03 10.29 -0.08
N TYR A 158 7.22 10.30 1.24
CA TYR A 158 6.33 9.56 2.15
C TYR A 158 4.94 10.19 2.28
N GLY A 159 4.82 11.51 2.12
CA GLY A 159 3.53 12.20 2.02
C GLY A 159 2.72 11.73 0.83
N LEU A 160 3.35 11.51 -0.32
CA LEU A 160 2.70 10.90 -1.49
C LEU A 160 2.25 9.46 -1.21
N ALA A 161 3.07 8.64 -0.56
CA ALA A 161 2.67 7.28 -0.17
C ALA A 161 1.49 7.28 0.82
N THR A 162 1.48 8.24 1.75
CA THR A 162 0.37 8.44 2.69
C THR A 162 -0.91 8.89 1.97
N LEU A 163 -0.78 9.75 0.95
CA LEU A 163 -1.91 10.15 0.11
C LEU A 163 -2.52 8.95 -0.65
N VAL A 164 -1.69 8.05 -1.16
CA VAL A 164 -2.15 6.79 -1.77
C VAL A 164 -2.91 5.94 -0.75
N ALA A 165 -2.35 5.74 0.45
CA ALA A 165 -3.02 4.98 1.51
C ALA A 165 -4.37 5.61 1.90
N TRP A 166 -4.40 6.93 2.07
CA TRP A 166 -5.62 7.68 2.33
C TRP A 166 -6.66 7.51 1.22
N SER A 167 -6.24 7.56 -0.05
CA SER A 167 -7.19 7.46 -1.17
C SER A 167 -7.93 6.13 -1.15
N ARG A 168 -7.28 5.03 -0.73
CA ARG A 168 -7.92 3.71 -0.64
C ARG A 168 -9.02 3.63 0.41
N VAL A 169 -8.88 4.36 1.51
CA VAL A 169 -9.92 4.49 2.54
C VAL A 169 -11.01 5.44 2.05
N TYR A 170 -10.63 6.56 1.42
CA TYR A 170 -11.55 7.52 0.83
C TYR A 170 -12.44 6.91 -0.26
N ASP A 171 -11.90 6.01 -1.07
CA ASP A 171 -12.63 5.29 -2.12
C ASP A 171 -13.60 4.24 -1.55
N GLY A 172 -13.59 3.98 -0.23
CA GLY A 172 -14.43 2.95 0.41
C GLY A 172 -13.98 1.52 0.14
N GLU A 173 -12.82 1.35 -0.48
CA GLU A 173 -12.28 0.07 -0.94
C GLU A 173 -11.52 -0.70 0.14
N HIS A 174 -11.13 -0.01 1.22
CA HIS A 174 -10.30 -0.53 2.30
C HIS A 174 -10.67 0.09 3.65
N PHE A 175 -10.56 -0.68 4.73
CA PHE A 175 -10.55 -0.13 6.07
C PHE A 175 -9.22 0.61 6.35
N PRO A 176 -9.19 1.60 7.26
CA PRO A 176 -7.94 2.22 7.72
C PRO A 176 -6.88 1.20 8.16
N THR A 177 -7.29 0.13 8.84
CA THR A 177 -6.37 -0.95 9.25
C THR A 177 -5.73 -1.65 8.03
N ASP A 178 -6.44 -1.80 6.92
CA ASP A 178 -5.93 -2.47 5.72
C ASP A 178 -4.74 -1.72 5.08
N VAL A 179 -4.62 -0.40 5.32
CA VAL A 179 -3.55 0.45 4.75
C VAL A 179 -2.41 0.74 5.72
N LEU A 180 -2.57 0.42 7.01
CA LEU A 180 -1.56 0.62 8.06
C LEU A 180 -0.61 -0.57 8.22
N ILE A 181 -0.94 -1.72 7.63
CA ILE A 181 -0.22 -2.99 7.77
C ILE A 181 0.53 -3.32 6.49
#